data_AF-A0A2N5NWL2-F1
#
_entry.id   AF-A0A2N5NWL2-F1
#
_cell.length_a   1.000
_cell.length_b   1.000
_cell.length_c   1.000
_cell.angle_alpha   90.00
_cell.angle_beta   90.00
_cell.angle_gamma   90.00
#
_symmetry.space_group_name_H-M   'P 1'
#
loop_
_entity.id
_entity.type
_entity.pdbx_description
1 polymer ?
#
loop_
_entity_poly.entity_id
_entity_poly.type
_entity_poly.pdbx_seq_one_letter_code
_entity_poly.pdbx_strand_id
1 'polypeptide(L)' 'ISKIDIVQSIAKELPVPPVMSYFLCDCWYVSEKIINTFAQRGFHTIGALKTNRLLYPSGMKKKLRELA' A
#
# COMPACT_ATOMS: atom_id res chain seq x y z
N ILE A 1 -16.81 -11.25 -0.50
CA ILE A 1 -15.37 -11.03 -0.78
C ILE A 1 -15.20 -9.56 -1.15
N SER A 2 -14.38 -8.81 -0.43
CA SER A 2 -14.14 -7.39 -0.72
C SER A 2 -13.09 -7.20 -1.82
N LYS A 3 -13.04 -6.01 -2.43
CA LYS A 3 -11.97 -5.67 -3.39
C LYS A 3 -10.57 -5.76 -2.76
N ILE A 4 -10.45 -5.50 -1.46
CA ILE A 4 -9.18 -5.63 -0.74
C ILE A 4 -8.78 -7.11 -0.64
N ASP A 5 -9.72 -7.99 -0.29
CA ASP A 5 -9.45 -9.42 -0.16
C ASP A 5 -8.98 -10.03 -1.49
N ILE A 6 -9.59 -9.59 -2.61
CA ILE A 6 -9.19 -10.00 -3.97
C ILE A 6 -7.73 -9.60 -4.23
N VAL A 7 -7.37 -8.34 -3.96
CA VAL A 7 -6.00 -7.85 -4.18
C VAL A 7 -5.00 -8.59 -3.29
N GLN A 8 -5.37 -8.93 -2.06
CA GLN A 8 -4.52 -9.73 -1.18
C GLN A 8 -4.32 -11.16 -1.68
N SER A 9 -5.34 -11.79 -2.29
CA SER A 9 -5.19 -13.11 -2.92
C SER A 9 -4.20 -13.04 -4.08
N ILE A 10 -4.39 -12.08 -4.98
CA ILE A 10 -3.49 -11.85 -6.12
C ILE A 10 -2.04 -11.66 -5.64
N ALA A 11 -1.82 -10.82 -4.62
CA ALA A 11 -0.49 -10.57 -4.09
C ALA A 11 0.20 -11.85 -3.55
N LYS A 12 -0.56 -12.79 -2.98
CA LYS A 12 -0.03 -14.06 -2.48
C LYS A 12 0.33 -15.04 -3.60
N GLU A 13 -0.38 -14.96 -4.73
CA GLU A 13 -0.17 -15.80 -5.90
C GLU A 13 1.01 -15.34 -6.77
N LEU A 14 1.33 -14.04 -6.77
CA LEU A 14 2.49 -13.49 -7.47
C LEU A 14 3.79 -14.18 -7.03
N PRO A 15 4.82 -14.36 -7.87
CA PRO A 15 6.13 -14.85 -7.43
C PRO A 15 6.85 -13.82 -6.54
N VAL A 16 7.87 -14.27 -5.80
CA VAL A 16 8.83 -13.35 -5.16
C VAL A 16 9.60 -12.64 -6.27
N PRO A 17 9.72 -11.30 -6.24
CA PRO A 17 10.42 -10.58 -7.29
C PRO A 17 11.92 -10.89 -7.23
N PRO A 18 12.58 -11.16 -8.37
CA PRO A 18 14.01 -11.50 -8.42
C PRO A 18 14.92 -10.29 -8.19
N VAL A 19 14.38 -9.08 -8.38
CA VAL A 19 15.05 -7.80 -8.19
C VAL A 19 14.11 -6.84 -7.48
N MET A 20 14.64 -5.73 -6.96
CA MET A 20 13.82 -4.69 -6.34
C MET A 20 12.67 -4.28 -7.28
N SER A 21 11.45 -4.58 -6.86
CA SER A 21 10.24 -4.41 -7.66
C SER A 21 9.22 -3.60 -6.89
N TYR A 22 8.41 -2.84 -7.63
CA TYR A 22 7.42 -1.93 -7.05
C TYR A 22 6.01 -2.35 -7.46
N PHE A 23 5.13 -2.43 -6.48
CA PHE A 23 3.68 -2.45 -6.66
C PHE A 23 3.20 -1.02 -6.86
N LEU A 24 2.78 -0.70 -8.09
CA LEU A 24 2.18 0.58 -8.43
C LEU A 24 0.65 0.47 -8.33
N CYS A 25 0.02 1.34 -7.54
CA CYS A 25 -1.43 1.32 -7.38
C CYS A 25 -2.08 2.69 -7.25
N ASP A 26 -3.39 2.73 -7.52
CA ASP A 26 -4.19 3.93 -7.29
C ASP A 26 -4.50 4.15 -5.80
N CYS A 27 -4.99 5.34 -5.48
CA CYS A 27 -5.23 5.79 -4.11
C CYS A 27 -6.29 5.03 -3.29
N TRP A 28 -7.11 4.21 -3.94
CA TRP A 28 -8.05 3.31 -3.29
C TRP A 28 -7.34 2.09 -2.66
N TYR A 29 -6.16 1.72 -3.16
CA TYR A 29 -5.43 0.53 -2.72
C TYR A 29 -4.19 0.82 -1.88
N VAL A 30 -3.82 2.10 -1.67
CA VAL A 30 -2.78 2.51 -0.72
C VAL A 30 -3.31 2.44 0.72
N SER A 31 -3.54 1.22 1.20
CA SER A 31 -3.96 0.89 2.55
C SER A 31 -2.91 0.02 3.23
N GLU A 32 -2.79 0.11 4.55
CA GLU A 32 -1.83 -0.68 5.33
C GLU A 32 -1.91 -2.18 5.02
N LYS A 33 -3.12 -2.74 4.92
CA LYS A 33 -3.32 -4.16 4.59
C LYS A 33 -2.67 -4.56 3.27
N ILE A 34 -2.87 -3.75 2.22
CA ILE A 34 -2.34 -4.04 0.89
C ILE A 34 -0.83 -3.82 0.86
N ILE A 35 -0.36 -2.68 1.40
CA ILE A 35 1.07 -2.36 1.49
C ILE A 35 1.82 -3.48 2.19
N ASN A 36 1.32 -3.94 3.35
CA ASN A 36 1.96 -5.02 4.12
C ASN A 36 1.95 -6.36 3.37
N THR A 37 0.89 -6.66 2.62
CA THR A 37 0.80 -7.92 1.86
C THR A 37 1.84 -7.94 0.73
N PHE A 38 1.99 -6.84 -0.01
CA PHE A 38 3.00 -6.72 -1.07
C PHE A 38 4.42 -6.63 -0.50
N ALA A 39 4.62 -5.94 0.62
CA ALA A 39 5.91 -5.88 1.32
C ALA A 39 6.37 -7.27 1.79
N GLN A 40 5.47 -8.07 2.36
CA GLN A 40 5.74 -9.47 2.72
C GLN A 40 6.12 -10.32 1.51
N ARG A 41 5.59 -9.99 0.32
CA ARG A 41 5.95 -10.69 -0.92
C ARG A 41 7.27 -10.22 -1.53
N GLY A 42 7.86 -9.14 -1.03
CA GLY A 42 9.13 -8.58 -1.51
C GLY A 42 8.97 -7.38 -2.44
N PHE A 43 7.78 -6.81 -2.56
CA PHE A 43 7.53 -5.61 -3.37
C PHE A 43 7.52 -4.35 -2.50
N HIS A 44 8.17 -3.30 -2.97
CA HIS A 44 7.95 -1.94 -2.46
C HIS A 44 6.63 -1.39 -3.00
N THR A 45 6.01 -0.41 -2.34
CA THR A 45 4.75 0.18 -2.83
C THR A 45 4.95 1.62 -3.28
N ILE A 46 4.44 1.95 -4.46
CA ILE A 46 4.26 3.33 -4.94
C ILE A 46 2.78 3.51 -5.23
N GLY A 47 2.18 4.58 -4.71
CA GLY A 47 0.79 4.86 -5.03
C GLY A 47 0.37 6.25 -4.61
N ALA A 48 -0.72 6.73 -5.21
CA ALA A 48 -1.29 8.02 -4.88
C ALA A 48 -1.96 7.98 -3.50
N LEU A 49 -1.85 9.03 -2.70
CA LEU A 49 -2.57 9.15 -1.43
C LEU A 49 -3.66 10.20 -1.54
N LYS A 50 -4.87 9.88 -1.05
CA LYS A 50 -5.93 10.90 -0.90
C LYS A 50 -5.62 11.81 0.28
N THR A 51 -5.77 13.12 0.10
CA THR A 51 -5.47 14.16 1.11
C THR A 51 -6.32 14.05 2.39
N ASN A 52 -7.44 13.33 2.34
CA ASN A 52 -8.29 13.04 3.51
C ASN A 52 -7.75 11.92 4.41
N ARG A 53 -6.56 11.36 4.11
CA ARG A 53 -5.91 10.34 4.95
C ARG A 53 -5.22 10.96 6.16
N LEU A 54 -5.19 10.17 7.22
CA LEU A 54 -4.44 10.44 8.42
C LEU A 54 -3.16 9.60 8.38
N LEU A 55 -2.03 10.24 8.64
CA LEU A 55 -0.73 9.59 8.72
C LEU A 55 -0.19 9.67 10.15
N TYR A 56 0.69 8.73 10.48
CA TYR A 56 1.38 8.67 11.77
C TYR A 56 2.91 8.61 11.59
N PRO A 57 3.53 9.62 10.93
CA PRO A 57 4.99 9.69 10.84
C PRO A 57 5.60 9.72 12.24
N SER A 58 6.49 8.77 12.53
CA SER A 58 7.12 8.64 13.86
C SER A 58 6.11 8.59 15.02
N GLY A 59 4.93 8.02 14.78
CA GLY A 59 3.84 7.94 15.78
C GLY A 59 3.03 9.22 15.96
N MET A 60 3.40 10.33 15.31
CA MET A 60 2.68 11.61 15.42
C MET A 60 1.54 11.70 14.42
N LYS A 61 0.32 11.91 14.91
CA LYS A 61 -0.86 12.08 14.07
C LYS A 61 -0.78 13.36 13.23
N LYS A 62 -0.85 13.24 11.90
CA LYS A 62 -0.87 14.36 10.95
C LYS A 62 -1.88 14.13 9.83
N LYS A 63 -2.65 15.14 9.44
CA LYS A 63 -3.53 15.01 8.26
C LYS A 63 -2.70 15.21 7.00
N LEU A 64 -2.91 14.39 5.98
CA LEU A 64 -2.13 14.51 4.75
C LEU A 64 -2.32 15.86 4.05
N ARG A 65 -3.53 16.42 4.09
CA ARG A 65 -3.80 17.78 3.59
C ARG A 65 -2.97 18.90 4.25
N GLU A 66 -2.34 18.65 5.39
CA GLU A 66 -1.44 19.61 6.07
C GLU A 66 0.02 19.46 5.60
N LEU A 67 0.28 18.52 4.69
CA LEU A 67 1.58 18.24 4.08
C LEU A 67 1.62 18.58 2.58
N ALA A 68 0.47 18.92 1.98
CA ALA A 68 0.32 19.22 0.56
C ALA A 68 0.35 20.73 0.31
#